data_AF-A0A9Q0Z351-F1
#
_entry.id   AF-A0A9Q0Z351-F1
#
_cell.length_a   1.000
_cell.length_b   1.000
_cell.length_c   1.000
_cell.angle_alpha   90.00
_cell.angle_beta   90.00
_cell.angle_gamma   90.00
#
_symmetry.space_group_name_H-M   'P 1'
#
loop_
_entity.id
_entity.type
_entity.pdbx_description
1 polymer ?
#
loop_
_entity_poly.entity_id
_entity_poly.type
_entity_poly.pdbx_seq_one_letter_code
_entity_poly.pdbx_strand_id
1 'polypeptide(L)'
;MVAEAWIVRMGSQVSSNLKHALLLESYKKKNSHSHSHRRNKQDSKDKQIIGILSFEVANVLSKSVHLHRSLTDSEISKLKNEILKSEGVKNLVSTDESYLLELALAEKLDDLNRVANVVSRLGKKCVEPALQGFRACLWGYC
;
A
#
# COMPACT_ATOMS: atom_id res chain seq x y z
N MET A 1 -15.02 14.37 -24.34
CA MET A 1 -13.63 14.75 -24.67
C MET A 1 -13.11 15.84 -23.72
N VAL A 2 -13.09 15.60 -22.39
CA VAL A 2 -12.71 16.63 -21.39
C VAL A 2 -11.58 16.16 -20.43
N ALA A 3 -11.22 14.88 -20.44
CA ALA A 3 -10.18 14.33 -19.56
C ALA A 3 -8.74 14.64 -20.04
N GLU A 4 -8.53 14.75 -21.36
CA GLU A 4 -7.19 14.96 -21.94
C GLU A 4 -6.57 16.33 -21.60
N ALA A 5 -7.40 17.36 -21.41
CA ALA A 5 -6.93 18.72 -21.11
C ALA A 5 -6.36 18.87 -19.69
N TRP A 6 -6.82 18.04 -18.74
CA TRP A 6 -6.38 18.13 -17.34
C TRP A 6 -5.00 17.51 -17.12
N ILE A 7 -4.74 16.36 -17.76
CA ILE A 7 -3.46 15.64 -17.66
C ILE A 7 -2.31 16.47 -18.27
N VAL A 8 -2.53 17.09 -19.43
CA VAL A 8 -1.50 17.90 -20.10
C VAL A 8 -1.17 19.17 -19.30
N ARG A 9 -2.18 19.78 -18.66
CA ARG A 9 -2.01 21.02 -17.89
C ARG A 9 -1.36 20.78 -16.53
N MET A 10 -1.61 19.64 -15.90
CA MET A 10 -0.93 19.25 -14.66
C MET A 10 0.53 18.83 -14.94
N GLY A 11 0.79 18.12 -16.05
CA GLY A 11 2.13 17.70 -16.44
C GLY A 11 3.10 18.87 -16.71
N SER A 12 2.63 19.94 -17.36
CA SER A 12 3.47 21.10 -17.65
C SER A 12 3.86 21.89 -16.40
N GLN A 13 2.95 22.01 -15.43
CA GLN A 13 3.15 22.76 -14.18
C GLN A 13 4.11 22.05 -13.21
N VAL A 14 4.13 20.71 -13.20
CA VAL A 14 5.11 19.94 -12.41
C VAL A 14 6.50 19.98 -13.06
N SER A 15 6.57 19.99 -14.40
CA SER A 15 7.84 20.01 -15.14
C SER A 15 8.64 21.31 -14.95
N SER A 16 7.98 22.47 -14.84
CA SER A 16 8.65 23.75 -14.64
C SER A 16 9.17 23.91 -13.21
N ASN A 17 8.42 23.44 -12.21
CA ASN A 17 8.85 23.45 -10.80
C ASN A 17 10.08 22.55 -10.57
N LEU A 18 10.16 21.41 -11.26
CA LEU A 18 11.33 20.52 -11.18
C LEU A 18 12.61 21.19 -11.74
N LYS A 19 12.49 21.96 -12.82
CA LYS A 19 13.63 22.69 -13.41
C LYS A 19 14.17 23.77 -12.47
N HIS A 20 13.30 24.48 -11.75
CA HIS A 20 13.72 25.47 -10.76
C HIS A 20 14.38 24.82 -9.52
N ALA A 21 13.91 23.65 -9.10
CA ALA A 21 14.53 22.91 -7.98
C ALA A 21 15.95 22.41 -8.32
N LEU A 22 16.16 21.85 -9.52
CA LEU A 22 17.45 21.30 -9.94
C LEU A 22 18.52 22.37 -10.22
N LEU A 23 18.10 23.57 -10.69
CA LEU A 23 19.03 24.68 -10.90
C LEU A 23 19.51 25.32 -9.58
N LEU A 24 18.68 25.30 -8.53
CA LEU A 24 19.05 25.81 -7.20
C LEU A 24 20.09 24.92 -6.50
N GLU A 25 20.16 23.65 -6.87
CA GLU A 25 21.08 22.68 -6.26
C GLU A 25 22.50 22.72 -6.86
N SER A 26 22.68 23.41 -8.00
CA SER A 26 23.96 23.44 -8.74
C SER A 26 24.86 24.66 -8.46
N TYR A 27 24.49 25.61 -7.57
CA TYR A 27 25.19 26.90 -7.47
C TYR A 27 25.87 27.24 -6.13
N LYS A 28 26.24 26.27 -5.28
CA LYS A 28 27.07 26.56 -4.09
C LYS A 28 28.32 25.68 -4.00
N LYS A 29 29.43 26.13 -4.58
CA LYS A 29 30.78 25.58 -4.32
C LYS A 29 31.88 26.65 -4.41
N LYS A 30 32.41 27.03 -3.24
CA LYS A 30 33.79 27.50 -2.86
C LYS A 30 33.68 28.19 -1.47
N ASN A 31 34.49 27.96 -0.44
CA ASN A 31 35.94 27.74 -0.37
C ASN A 31 36.37 26.92 0.87
N SER A 32 37.43 26.12 0.69
CA SER A 32 38.47 25.59 1.60
C SER A 32 38.35 25.70 3.15
N HIS A 33 38.41 24.57 3.85
CA HIS A 33 39.56 24.13 4.67
C HIS A 33 39.40 22.66 5.12
N SER A 34 40.51 21.94 5.15
CA SER A 34 40.61 20.53 5.49
C SER A 34 40.15 20.23 6.93
N HIS A 35 39.25 19.28 7.09
CA HIS A 35 39.33 18.34 8.21
C HIS A 35 38.55 17.04 7.93
N SER A 36 39.31 15.95 7.88
CA SER A 36 38.93 14.56 8.11
C SER A 36 37.67 13.98 7.42
N HIS A 37 37.93 13.11 6.45
CA HIS A 37 37.06 12.02 6.03
C HIS A 37 36.52 11.21 7.23
N ARG A 38 35.29 11.46 7.67
CA ARG A 38 34.51 10.50 8.49
C ARG A 38 32.99 10.78 8.51
N ARG A 39 32.39 10.95 7.34
CA ARG A 39 30.94 10.84 7.08
C ARG A 39 30.84 10.03 5.79
N ASN A 40 30.08 8.96 5.62
CA ASN A 40 28.65 8.91 5.87
C ASN A 40 28.12 7.47 5.67
N LYS A 41 28.43 6.52 6.57
CA LYS A 41 27.87 5.15 6.51
C LYS A 41 26.48 5.05 7.17
N GLN A 42 26.06 6.10 7.88
CA GLN A 42 24.81 6.16 8.63
C GLN A 42 23.65 6.71 7.77
N ASP A 43 23.86 7.81 7.03
CA ASP A 43 22.83 8.40 6.15
C ASP A 43 22.39 7.47 5.01
N SER A 44 23.29 6.62 4.50
CA SER A 44 22.92 5.61 3.50
C SER A 44 22.06 4.47 4.07
N LYS A 45 22.27 4.10 5.35
CA LYS A 45 21.43 3.10 6.04
C LYS A 45 20.05 3.64 6.34
N ASP A 46 19.96 4.88 6.82
CA ASP A 46 18.67 5.50 7.14
C ASP A 46 17.83 5.71 5.87
N LYS A 47 18.44 6.14 4.76
CA LYS A 47 17.76 6.20 3.45
C LYS A 47 17.32 4.82 2.95
N GLN A 48 18.12 3.77 3.14
CA GLN A 48 17.74 2.40 2.77
C GLN A 48 16.55 1.90 3.60
N ILE A 49 16.51 2.18 4.91
CA ILE A 49 15.41 1.82 5.81
C ILE A 49 14.11 2.55 5.40
N ILE A 50 14.19 3.85 5.06
CA ILE A 50 13.04 4.63 4.58
C ILE A 50 12.50 4.06 3.25
N GLY A 51 13.39 3.66 2.34
CA GLY A 51 13.00 3.03 1.07
C GLY A 51 12.28 1.68 1.25
N ILE A 52 12.80 0.81 2.12
CA ILE A 52 12.20 -0.50 2.41
C ILE A 52 10.83 -0.33 3.07
N LEU A 53 10.71 0.59 4.03
CA LEU A 53 9.44 0.86 4.71
C LEU A 53 8.38 1.41 3.75
N SER A 54 8.78 2.33 2.86
CA SER A 54 7.89 2.88 1.83
C SER A 54 7.37 1.80 0.89
N PHE A 55 8.21 0.85 0.51
CA PHE A 55 7.80 -0.29 -0.31
C PHE A 55 6.83 -1.22 0.42
N GLU A 56 7.08 -1.50 1.70
CA GLU A 56 6.17 -2.32 2.51
C GLU A 56 4.79 -1.65 2.64
N VAL A 57 4.75 -0.34 2.89
CA VAL A 57 3.50 0.44 2.92
C VAL A 57 2.79 0.38 1.57
N ALA A 58 3.51 0.60 0.46
CA ALA A 58 2.93 0.53 -0.89
C ALA A 58 2.34 -0.85 -1.20
N ASN A 59 3.02 -1.93 -0.79
CA ASN A 59 2.56 -3.30 -0.95
C ASN A 59 1.27 -3.57 -0.14
N VAL A 60 1.23 -3.12 1.12
CA VAL A 60 0.04 -3.25 1.97
C VAL A 60 -1.14 -2.46 1.41
N LEU A 61 -0.91 -1.23 0.96
CA LEU A 61 -1.94 -0.40 0.33
C LEU A 61 -2.47 -1.06 -0.95
N SER A 62 -1.59 -1.57 -1.81
CA SER A 62 -1.98 -2.28 -3.03
C SER A 62 -2.87 -3.49 -2.72
N LYS A 63 -2.48 -4.32 -1.74
CA LYS A 63 -3.28 -5.46 -1.28
C LYS A 63 -4.61 -5.05 -0.67
N SER A 64 -4.63 -3.97 0.12
CA SER A 64 -5.86 -3.46 0.74
C SER A 64 -6.85 -2.97 -0.31
N VAL A 65 -6.39 -2.25 -1.33
CA VAL A 65 -7.23 -1.80 -2.44
C VAL A 65 -7.76 -2.98 -3.23
N HIS A 66 -6.91 -3.98 -3.52
CA HIS A 66 -7.32 -5.18 -4.23
C HIS A 66 -8.38 -5.97 -3.46
N LEU A 67 -8.18 -6.17 -2.15
CA LEU A 67 -9.15 -6.82 -1.27
C LEU A 67 -10.48 -6.06 -1.29
N HIS A 68 -10.46 -4.74 -1.08
CA HIS A 68 -11.66 -3.92 -1.12
C HIS A 68 -12.40 -4.03 -2.47
N ARG A 69 -11.68 -4.06 -3.59
CA ARG A 69 -12.30 -4.24 -4.92
C ARG A 69 -12.95 -5.61 -5.07
N SER A 70 -12.34 -6.67 -4.52
CA SER A 70 -12.89 -8.03 -4.54
C SER A 70 -14.16 -8.19 -3.67
N LEU A 71 -14.42 -7.26 -2.77
CA LEU A 71 -15.60 -7.25 -1.88
C LEU A 71 -16.75 -6.38 -2.43
N THR A 72 -16.65 -5.89 -3.66
CA THR A 72 -17.75 -5.14 -4.28
C THR A 72 -18.92 -6.06 -4.64
N ASP A 73 -20.14 -5.53 -4.64
CA ASP A 73 -21.35 -6.31 -4.97
C ASP A 73 -21.26 -7.00 -6.34
N SER A 74 -20.60 -6.35 -7.30
CA SER A 74 -20.34 -6.93 -8.63
C SER A 74 -19.48 -8.19 -8.54
N GLU A 75 -18.37 -8.14 -7.79
CA GLU A 75 -17.46 -9.27 -7.63
C GLU A 75 -18.09 -10.39 -6.78
N ILE A 76 -18.86 -10.02 -5.75
CA ILE A 76 -19.61 -10.99 -4.93
C ILE A 76 -20.70 -11.68 -5.75
N SER A 77 -21.42 -10.92 -6.60
CA SER A 77 -22.41 -11.48 -7.51
C SER A 77 -21.78 -12.42 -8.53
N LYS A 78 -20.63 -12.03 -9.09
CA LYS A 78 -19.84 -12.87 -10.00
C LYS A 78 -19.38 -14.16 -9.33
N LEU A 79 -18.86 -14.08 -8.10
CA LEU A 79 -18.49 -15.26 -7.30
C LEU A 79 -19.69 -16.20 -7.16
N LYS A 80 -20.83 -15.69 -6.69
CA LYS A 80 -22.05 -16.48 -6.44
C LYS A 80 -22.67 -17.09 -7.70
N ASN A 81 -22.73 -16.33 -8.79
CA ASN A 81 -23.50 -16.71 -9.97
C ASN A 81 -22.68 -17.37 -11.08
N GLU A 82 -21.38 -17.11 -11.15
CA GLU A 82 -20.50 -17.68 -12.18
C GLU A 82 -19.55 -18.71 -11.57
N ILE A 83 -18.77 -18.32 -10.56
CA ILE A 83 -17.68 -19.14 -10.04
C ILE A 83 -18.22 -20.34 -9.25
N LEU A 84 -19.07 -20.12 -8.25
CA LEU A 84 -19.61 -21.21 -7.41
C LEU A 84 -20.53 -22.15 -8.20
N LYS A 85 -21.15 -21.66 -9.27
CA LYS A 85 -22.04 -22.46 -10.13
C LYS A 85 -21.29 -23.26 -11.19
N SER A 86 -20.00 -22.98 -11.40
CA SER A 86 -19.13 -23.71 -12.32
C SER A 86 -19.05 -25.19 -11.96
N GLU A 87 -19.14 -26.05 -12.98
CA GLU A 87 -19.02 -27.49 -12.84
C GLU A 87 -17.67 -27.90 -12.22
N GLY A 88 -16.59 -27.16 -12.51
CA GLY A 88 -15.28 -27.42 -11.93
C GLY A 88 -15.26 -27.25 -10.42
N VAL A 89 -15.91 -26.20 -9.89
CA VAL A 89 -15.98 -25.97 -8.44
C VAL A 89 -16.85 -27.03 -7.76
N LYS A 90 -17.98 -27.36 -8.38
CA LYS A 90 -18.91 -28.38 -7.88
C LYS A 90 -18.28 -29.77 -7.81
N ASN A 91 -17.49 -30.14 -8.82
CA ASN A 91 -16.88 -31.46 -8.92
C ASN A 91 -15.59 -31.59 -8.10
N LEU A 92 -14.82 -30.50 -7.92
CA LEU A 92 -13.52 -30.56 -7.25
C LEU A 92 -13.54 -30.13 -5.77
N VAL A 93 -14.50 -29.29 -5.37
CA VAL A 93 -14.53 -28.72 -4.01
C VAL A 93 -15.75 -29.21 -3.25
N SER A 94 -16.96 -28.81 -3.67
CA SER A 94 -18.21 -29.19 -3.02
C SER A 94 -19.41 -28.75 -3.87
N THR A 95 -20.54 -29.45 -3.75
CA THR A 95 -21.82 -29.04 -4.34
C THR A 95 -22.66 -28.16 -3.42
N ASP A 96 -22.31 -28.07 -2.13
CA ASP A 96 -23.01 -27.22 -1.16
C ASP A 96 -22.56 -25.76 -1.28
N GLU A 97 -23.47 -24.90 -1.77
CA GLU A 97 -23.22 -23.47 -1.92
C GLU A 97 -22.93 -22.78 -0.58
N SER A 98 -23.49 -23.26 0.54
CA SER A 98 -23.30 -22.65 1.86
C SER A 98 -21.86 -22.84 2.31
N TYR A 99 -21.36 -24.07 2.23
CA TYR A 99 -19.97 -24.41 2.51
C TYR A 99 -18.98 -23.62 1.63
N LEU A 100 -19.27 -23.49 0.32
CA LEU A 100 -18.42 -22.72 -0.58
C LEU A 100 -18.35 -21.23 -0.22
N LEU A 101 -19.47 -20.66 0.24
CA LEU A 101 -19.51 -19.27 0.69
C LEU A 101 -18.76 -19.07 2.01
N GLU A 102 -18.89 -20.00 2.96
CA GLU A 102 -18.11 -19.98 4.20
C GLU A 102 -16.61 -20.08 3.93
N LEU A 103 -16.20 -20.93 2.98
CA LEU A 103 -14.81 -21.05 2.56
C LEU A 103 -14.28 -19.74 1.96
N ALA A 104 -15.03 -19.14 1.04
CA ALA A 104 -14.66 -17.86 0.43
C ALA A 104 -14.59 -16.73 1.48
N LEU A 105 -15.52 -16.71 2.44
CA LEU A 105 -15.48 -15.76 3.55
C LEU A 105 -14.23 -15.95 4.41
N ALA A 106 -13.89 -17.19 4.77
CA ALA A 106 -12.71 -17.50 5.55
C ALA A 106 -11.42 -17.05 4.85
N GLU A 107 -11.31 -17.26 3.53
CA GLU A 107 -10.17 -16.80 2.73
C GLU A 107 -10.05 -15.26 2.73
N LYS A 108 -11.16 -14.54 2.53
CA LYS A 108 -11.17 -13.07 2.55
C LYS A 108 -10.84 -12.50 3.93
N LEU A 109 -11.27 -13.18 4.99
CA LEU A 109 -10.91 -12.81 6.36
C LEU A 109 -9.43 -13.06 6.65
N ASP A 110 -8.82 -14.12 6.13
CA ASP A 110 -7.37 -14.34 6.27
C ASP A 110 -6.58 -13.25 5.55
N ASP A 111 -7.00 -12.86 4.34
CA ASP A 111 -6.40 -11.72 3.61
C ASP A 111 -6.48 -10.42 4.42
N LEU A 112 -7.64 -10.14 5.01
CA LEU A 112 -7.84 -8.97 5.87
C LEU A 112 -6.94 -9.04 7.11
N ASN A 113 -6.86 -10.19 7.76
CA ASN A 113 -6.01 -10.41 8.94
C ASN A 113 -4.52 -10.22 8.61
N ARG A 114 -4.06 -10.66 7.43
CA ARG A 114 -2.69 -10.42 6.96
C ARG A 114 -2.41 -8.93 6.81
N VAL A 115 -3.31 -8.18 6.17
CA VAL A 115 -3.19 -6.71 6.04
C VAL A 115 -3.18 -6.05 7.42
N ALA A 116 -4.13 -6.40 8.29
CA ALA A 116 -4.26 -5.90 9.65
C ALA A 116 -2.98 -6.12 10.48
N ASN A 117 -2.37 -7.30 10.39
CA ASN A 117 -1.13 -7.61 11.10
C ASN A 117 0.05 -6.73 10.65
N VAL A 118 0.18 -6.44 9.35
CA VAL A 118 1.23 -5.54 8.87
C VAL A 118 0.94 -4.10 9.30
N VAL A 119 -0.30 -3.63 9.15
CA VAL A 119 -0.69 -2.28 9.59
C VAL A 119 -0.48 -2.10 11.09
N SER A 120 -0.77 -3.11 11.91
CA SER A 120 -0.49 -3.08 13.35
C SER A 120 0.99 -2.90 13.68
N ARG A 121 1.87 -3.57 12.92
CA ARG A 121 3.33 -3.45 13.09
C ARG A 121 3.85 -2.10 12.63
N LEU A 122 3.28 -1.55 11.55
CA LEU A 122 3.62 -0.22 11.03
C LEU A 122 3.10 0.90 11.95
N GLY A 123 1.88 0.77 12.46
CA GLY A 123 1.24 1.76 13.35
C GLY A 123 2.02 2.00 14.64
N LYS A 124 2.67 0.97 15.21
CA LYS A 124 3.58 1.11 16.36
C LYS A 124 4.78 2.05 16.10
N LYS A 125 5.14 2.27 14.84
CA LYS A 125 6.24 3.17 14.44
C LYS A 125 5.75 4.57 14.09
N CYS A 126 4.44 4.83 14.11
CA CYS A 126 3.87 6.14 13.85
C CYS A 126 4.13 7.10 15.01
N VAL A 127 4.33 8.37 14.70
CA VAL A 127 4.49 9.44 15.70
C VAL A 127 3.14 9.80 16.32
N GLU A 128 2.07 9.73 15.53
CA GLU A 128 0.71 10.07 15.95
C GLU A 128 0.14 9.00 16.91
N PRO A 129 -0.20 9.35 18.17
CA PRO A 129 -0.70 8.40 19.16
C PRO A 129 -1.96 7.66 18.72
N ALA A 130 -2.85 8.32 17.97
CA ALA A 130 -4.07 7.70 17.44
C ALA A 130 -3.80 6.50 16.52
N LEU A 131 -2.63 6.45 15.85
CA LEU A 131 -2.26 5.37 14.94
C LEU A 131 -1.54 4.21 15.64
N GLN A 132 -1.04 4.42 16.86
CA GLN A 132 -0.35 3.39 17.65
C GLN A 132 -1.33 2.35 18.24
N GLY A 133 -2.58 2.77 18.47
CA GLY A 133 -3.65 1.95 19.06
C GLY A 133 -4.30 0.93 18.10
N PHE A 134 -3.89 0.88 16.83
CA PHE A 134 -4.53 0.05 15.81
C PHE A 134 -4.67 -1.42 16.22
N ARG A 135 -3.68 -1.98 16.94
CA ARG A 135 -3.74 -3.36 17.44
C ARG A 135 -4.86 -3.59 18.47
N ALA A 136 -5.04 -2.64 19.39
CA ALA A 136 -6.06 -2.75 20.43
C ALA A 136 -7.46 -2.59 19.82
N CYS A 137 -7.61 -1.64 18.89
CA CYS A 137 -8.84 -1.41 18.14
C CYS A 137 -9.26 -2.64 17.31
N LEU A 138 -8.30 -3.27 16.61
CA LEU A 138 -8.53 -4.50 15.82
C LEU A 138 -9.13 -5.66 16.62
N TRP A 139 -8.78 -5.79 17.89
CA TRP A 139 -9.25 -6.87 18.76
C TRP A 139 -10.42 -6.46 19.67
N GLY A 140 -11.00 -5.27 19.45
CA GLY A 140 -12.13 -4.78 20.25
C GLY A 140 -11.76 -4.29 21.65
N TYR A 141 -10.49 -4.01 21.91
CA TYR A 141 -9.99 -3.48 23.19
C TYR A 141 -9.76 -1.96 23.15
N CYS A 142 -10.57 -1.23 22.36
CA CYS A 142 -10.47 0.23 22.21
C CYS A 142 -11.39 0.96 23.19
#